data_AF-A0A955TZJ0-F1
#
_entry.id   AF-A0A955TZJ0-F1
#
_cell.length_a   1.000
_cell.length_b   1.000
_cell.length_c   1.000
_cell.angle_alpha   90.00
_cell.angle_beta   90.00
_cell.angle_gamma   90.00
#
_symmetry.space_group_name_H-M   'P 1'
#
loop_
_entity.id
_entity.type
_entity.pdbx_description
1 polymer ?
#
loop_
_entity_poly.entity_id
_entity_poly.type
_entity_poly.pdbx_seq_one_letter_code
_entity_poly.pdbx_strand_id
1 'polypeptide(L)'
;MNVTLVAHACLMFESKGIRVITDPVLFGYLWEEINVHCPSIELDLEAIPKVDVLNISHRHQDHFDIRSLAYLATYKSFCTPDTVVLAPQDEILLEILQEVGLKNITPVADFEPVTIGGLTLTPTPSLNEQDYFPEHGLLVHDGEVTVWNQVDTIVSPDIVNYIKKLYPTIQLAHNRFLPLLEGNFSFHQPLELPFEEYSSFLRVVKAVGPMVSVPGSAGFRYRDEFGFLNQYSFPTTQGQFLKDLARFAPEIQTSAFFPGDVAEVKPDGVEFHRQQAPFVRMKENDEYRIEFKPVAAVPRIRTLTEDHERQQAEMEAAREYVEQGLLEAIKGSKMYSVYREWQIAYQLEIFGEQDSVIYSIDFSSDAPEVVPGRVGRINLYEGIGASELNGFLEGTSNWDFVGIAGQYRHFHNIYRLADGQFECFPQAKKFPAPLMEAFPAGRDMDREKFMRDAVRWKAFYQGAEAQKPD
;
A
#
# COMPACT_ATOMS: atom_id res chain seq x y z
N MET A 1 9.85 17.11 22.76
CA MET A 1 9.56 17.00 21.31
C MET A 1 8.06 16.97 21.10
N ASN A 2 7.52 17.63 20.07
CA ASN A 2 6.11 17.47 19.69
C ASN A 2 6.01 16.55 18.48
N VAL A 3 5.02 15.65 18.49
CA VAL A 3 4.72 14.76 17.37
C VAL A 3 3.24 14.92 17.02
N THR A 4 2.94 15.30 15.80
CA THR A 4 1.57 15.44 15.30
C THR A 4 1.27 14.32 14.32
N LEU A 5 0.15 13.62 14.49
CA LEU A 5 -0.36 12.73 13.46
C LEU A 5 -1.12 13.55 12.41
N VAL A 6 -0.63 13.55 11.18
CA VAL A 6 -1.32 14.16 10.04
C VAL A 6 -2.38 13.20 9.55
N ALA A 7 -1.98 12.02 9.08
CA ALA A 7 -2.87 10.90 8.73
C ALA A 7 -2.05 9.64 8.43
N HIS A 8 -2.66 8.46 8.57
CA HIS A 8 -2.04 7.16 8.23
C HIS A 8 -0.64 6.97 8.88
N ALA A 9 0.45 7.13 8.13
CA ALA A 9 1.84 7.05 8.59
C ALA A 9 2.56 8.41 8.61
N CYS A 10 1.88 9.46 8.15
CA CYS A 10 2.39 10.81 8.05
C CYS A 10 2.42 11.48 9.42
N LEU A 11 3.62 11.57 10.00
CA LEU A 11 3.90 12.26 11.25
C LEU A 11 4.71 13.55 10.99
N MET A 12 4.38 14.60 11.73
CA MET A 12 5.19 15.82 11.85
C MET A 12 5.88 15.84 13.22
N PHE A 13 7.21 15.87 13.23
CA PHE A 13 8.03 16.01 14.43
C PHE A 13 8.55 17.43 14.53
N GLU A 14 8.49 18.03 15.72
CA GLU A 14 9.03 19.35 16.00
C GLU A 14 9.86 19.30 17.30
N SER A 15 11.18 19.50 17.18
CA SER A 15 12.07 19.69 18.34
C SER A 15 13.35 20.41 17.95
N LYS A 16 13.98 21.09 18.91
CA LYS A 16 15.21 21.87 18.73
C LYS A 16 15.18 22.85 17.53
N GLY A 17 13.99 23.36 17.20
CA GLY A 17 13.78 24.27 16.06
C GLY A 17 13.79 23.59 14.68
N ILE A 18 13.83 22.26 14.63
CA ILE A 18 13.81 21.46 13.41
C ILE A 18 12.45 20.79 13.25
N ARG A 19 11.92 20.80 12.03
CA ARG A 19 10.69 20.09 11.65
C ARG A 19 10.95 18.98 10.66
N VAL A 20 10.45 17.79 10.97
CA VAL A 20 10.54 16.60 10.13
C VAL A 20 9.13 16.14 9.77
N ILE A 21 8.83 16.00 8.49
CA ILE A 21 7.63 15.30 8.02
C ILE A 21 8.03 13.92 7.47
N THR A 22 7.21 12.92 7.73
CA THR A 22 7.37 11.56 7.21
C THR A 22 6.24 11.25 6.25
N ASP A 23 6.53 10.53 5.16
CA ASP A 23 5.54 9.90 4.25
C ASP A 23 4.32 10.79 3.95
N PRO A 24 4.52 11.99 3.37
CA PRO A 24 3.46 12.97 3.23
C PRO A 24 2.40 12.49 2.25
N VAL A 25 1.22 12.23 2.80
CA VAL A 25 0.00 11.97 2.04
C VAL A 25 -1.01 13.04 2.40
N LEU A 26 -1.15 14.04 1.53
CA LEU A 26 -1.78 15.32 1.85
C LEU A 26 -3.13 15.53 1.15
N PHE A 27 -3.53 14.66 0.23
CA PHE A 27 -4.76 14.82 -0.56
C PHE A 27 -5.81 13.78 -0.19
N GLY A 28 -7.07 14.03 -0.55
CA GLY A 28 -8.17 13.15 -0.16
C GLY A 28 -8.16 11.78 -0.84
N TYR A 29 -7.74 11.72 -2.12
CA TYR A 29 -7.64 10.48 -2.89
C TYR A 29 -6.20 9.99 -2.92
N LEU A 30 -6.03 8.72 -2.56
CA LEU A 30 -4.75 8.05 -2.31
C LEU A 30 -4.67 6.79 -3.16
N TRP A 31 -3.45 6.30 -3.43
CA TRP A 31 -3.21 4.98 -4.02
C TRP A 31 -3.96 4.74 -5.34
N GLU A 32 -3.50 5.35 -6.44
CA GLU A 32 -4.20 5.28 -7.75
C GLU A 32 -5.68 5.71 -7.62
N GLU A 33 -5.97 6.63 -6.69
CA GLU A 33 -7.31 7.15 -6.37
C GLU A 33 -8.31 6.10 -5.83
N ILE A 34 -7.84 4.96 -5.31
CA ILE A 34 -8.66 3.87 -4.75
C ILE A 34 -9.07 4.15 -3.29
N ASN A 35 -8.22 4.84 -2.53
CA ASN A 35 -8.37 4.99 -1.09
C ASN A 35 -8.62 6.44 -0.67
N VAL A 36 -9.16 6.60 0.54
CA VAL A 36 -9.31 7.87 1.25
C VAL A 36 -8.86 7.71 2.70
N HIS A 37 -8.48 8.80 3.36
CA HIS A 37 -8.17 8.78 4.79
C HIS A 37 -9.36 8.29 5.64
N CYS A 38 -9.04 7.48 6.65
CA CYS A 38 -9.99 6.95 7.63
C CYS A 38 -9.29 6.89 8.99
N PRO A 39 -9.68 7.70 9.99
CA PRO A 39 -10.72 8.72 9.94
C PRO A 39 -10.52 9.78 8.85
N SER A 40 -11.63 10.27 8.30
CA SER A 40 -11.60 11.41 7.37
C SER A 40 -11.07 12.67 8.04
N ILE A 41 -10.32 13.47 7.29
CA ILE A 41 -9.61 14.65 7.79
C ILE A 41 -10.04 15.92 7.06
N GLU A 42 -9.81 17.06 7.71
CA GLU A 42 -9.67 18.36 7.05
C GLU A 42 -8.21 18.81 7.22
N LEU A 43 -7.54 19.05 6.10
CA LEU A 43 -6.15 19.50 6.05
C LEU A 43 -6.09 20.89 5.40
N ASP A 44 -5.55 21.87 6.11
CA ASP A 44 -5.21 23.17 5.58
C ASP A 44 -3.76 23.16 5.09
N LEU A 45 -3.59 22.94 3.78
CA LEU A 45 -2.30 22.90 3.11
C LEU A 45 -1.47 24.18 3.30
N GLU A 46 -2.12 25.34 3.44
CA GLU A 46 -1.43 26.63 3.60
C GLU A 46 -0.93 26.84 5.03
N ALA A 47 -1.57 26.18 6.01
CA ALA A 47 -1.19 26.24 7.42
C ALA A 47 -0.10 25.24 7.80
N ILE A 48 0.28 24.30 6.92
CA ILE A 48 1.35 23.35 7.20
C ILE A 48 2.68 24.12 7.33
N PRO A 49 3.40 24.00 8.46
CA PRO A 49 4.62 24.77 8.69
C PRO A 49 5.75 24.32 7.77
N LYS A 50 6.67 25.23 7.43
CA LYS A 50 7.92 24.92 6.73
C LYS A 50 8.65 23.75 7.41
N VAL A 51 9.12 22.79 6.61
CA VAL A 51 9.94 21.65 7.04
C VAL A 51 11.41 21.76 6.66
N ASP A 52 12.23 21.22 7.54
CA ASP A 52 13.68 21.12 7.36
C ASP A 52 14.07 19.75 6.83
N VAL A 53 13.27 18.72 7.13
CA VAL A 53 13.48 17.34 6.67
C VAL A 53 12.19 16.73 6.16
N LEU A 54 12.25 16.13 4.98
CA LEU A 54 11.24 15.23 4.43
C LEU A 54 11.83 13.81 4.44
N ASN A 55 11.20 12.88 5.14
CA ASN A 55 11.62 11.48 5.16
C ASN A 55 10.60 10.61 4.43
N ILE A 56 11.07 9.82 3.47
CA ILE A 56 10.30 8.76 2.82
C ILE A 56 10.78 7.43 3.37
N SER A 57 9.86 6.57 3.82
CA SER A 57 10.17 5.25 4.38
C SER A 57 10.43 4.20 3.31
N HIS A 58 9.60 4.16 2.26
CA HIS A 58 9.64 3.23 1.12
C HIS A 58 8.69 3.69 0.02
N ARG A 59 8.53 2.89 -1.04
CA ARG A 59 7.78 3.27 -2.24
C ARG A 59 6.38 2.66 -2.39
N HIS A 60 5.74 2.09 -1.36
CA HIS A 60 4.29 1.84 -1.44
C HIS A 60 3.54 3.17 -1.51
N GLN A 61 2.39 3.23 -2.20
CA GLN A 61 1.82 4.52 -2.62
C GLN A 61 1.07 5.30 -1.52
N ASP A 62 0.72 4.66 -0.39
CA ASP A 62 0.32 5.34 0.86
C ASP A 62 1.48 5.93 1.66
N HIS A 63 2.71 5.63 1.28
CA HIS A 63 3.91 6.24 1.86
C HIS A 63 4.60 7.18 0.88
N PHE A 64 4.45 6.91 -0.42
CA PHE A 64 5.10 7.59 -1.54
C PHE A 64 4.08 8.20 -2.51
N ASP A 65 3.25 9.11 -1.99
CA ASP A 65 2.25 9.80 -2.78
C ASP A 65 2.86 10.88 -3.70
N ILE A 66 2.90 10.59 -5.00
CA ILE A 66 3.55 11.45 -6.00
C ILE A 66 2.86 12.81 -6.11
N ARG A 67 1.54 12.89 -5.90
CA ARG A 67 0.80 14.15 -5.92
C ARG A 67 1.27 15.07 -4.80
N SER A 68 1.38 14.55 -3.58
CA SER A 68 1.94 15.27 -2.43
C SER A 68 3.37 15.72 -2.71
N LEU A 69 4.25 14.84 -3.21
CA LEU A 69 5.65 15.18 -3.48
C LEU A 69 5.79 16.27 -4.55
N ALA A 70 5.01 16.22 -5.63
CA ALA A 70 5.01 17.24 -6.67
C ALA A 70 4.47 18.59 -6.18
N TYR A 71 3.44 18.56 -5.31
CA TYR A 71 2.94 19.75 -4.61
C TYR A 71 4.05 20.38 -3.75
N LEU A 72 4.70 19.58 -2.90
CA LEU A 72 5.78 20.05 -2.02
C LEU A 72 6.98 20.60 -2.81
N ALA A 73 7.34 19.98 -3.94
CA ALA A 73 8.43 20.44 -4.80
C ALA A 73 8.14 21.81 -5.45
N THR A 74 6.86 22.12 -5.69
CA THR A 74 6.44 23.35 -6.37
C THR A 74 6.19 24.49 -5.39
N TYR A 75 5.47 24.23 -4.30
CA TYR A 75 5.07 25.25 -3.33
C TYR A 75 6.09 25.40 -2.20
N LYS A 76 7.02 26.34 -2.41
CA LYS A 76 8.18 26.58 -1.53
C LYS A 76 7.85 27.10 -0.12
N SER A 77 6.58 27.32 0.21
CA SER A 77 6.14 27.68 1.55
C SER A 77 6.41 26.55 2.56
N PHE A 78 6.42 25.30 2.09
CA PHE A 78 6.61 24.12 2.94
C PHE A 78 8.02 23.51 2.80
N CYS A 79 8.36 23.02 1.60
CA CYS A 79 9.69 22.47 1.29
C CYS A 79 10.52 23.53 0.57
N THR A 80 11.74 23.77 1.05
CA THR A 80 12.70 24.70 0.43
C THR A 80 13.84 23.94 -0.24
N PRO A 81 14.65 24.57 -1.11
CA PRO A 81 15.83 23.91 -1.67
C PRO A 81 16.84 23.39 -0.63
N ASP A 82 16.81 23.95 0.60
CA ASP A 82 17.64 23.53 1.72
C ASP A 82 17.03 22.36 2.52
N THR A 83 15.74 22.05 2.31
CA THR A 83 15.07 20.92 2.98
C THR A 83 15.78 19.63 2.59
N VAL A 84 16.24 18.86 3.59
CA VAL A 84 16.91 17.58 3.37
C VAL A 84 15.85 16.52 3.08
N VAL A 85 15.99 15.79 1.98
CA VAL A 85 15.09 14.68 1.64
C VAL A 85 15.80 13.37 1.94
N LEU A 86 15.35 12.65 2.96
CA LEU A 86 15.84 11.33 3.31
C LEU A 86 15.00 10.27 2.62
N ALA A 87 15.65 9.31 1.98
CA ALA A 87 14.98 8.23 1.26
C ALA A 87 15.84 6.95 1.25
N PRO A 88 15.24 5.76 1.13
CA PRO A 88 16.00 4.53 0.95
C PRO A 88 16.85 4.55 -0.32
N GLN A 89 17.87 3.68 -0.38
CA GLN A 89 18.65 3.43 -1.58
C GLN A 89 17.83 2.60 -2.60
N ASP A 90 16.77 3.20 -3.14
CA ASP A 90 15.89 2.62 -4.15
C ASP A 90 15.92 3.42 -5.45
N GLU A 91 16.29 2.77 -6.56
CA GLU A 91 16.54 3.47 -7.83
C GLU A 91 15.28 4.12 -8.42
N ILE A 92 14.11 3.49 -8.32
CA ILE A 92 12.85 4.05 -8.83
C ILE A 92 12.42 5.24 -7.97
N LEU A 93 12.40 5.07 -6.65
CA LEU A 93 12.03 6.13 -5.71
C LEU A 93 12.93 7.36 -5.91
N LEU A 94 14.25 7.17 -5.96
CA LEU A 94 15.20 8.27 -6.14
C LEU A 94 15.03 8.98 -7.49
N GLU A 95 14.78 8.23 -8.56
CA GLU A 95 14.48 8.78 -9.88
C GLU A 95 13.21 9.65 -9.83
N ILE A 96 12.14 9.17 -9.20
CA ILE A 96 10.86 9.88 -9.13
C ILE A 96 10.96 11.14 -8.28
N LEU A 97 11.68 11.11 -7.15
CA LEU A 97 11.96 12.31 -6.35
C LEU A 97 12.68 13.40 -7.18
N GLN A 98 13.63 12.99 -8.03
CA GLN A 98 14.32 13.92 -8.93
C GLN A 98 13.37 14.45 -10.01
N GLU A 99 12.53 13.58 -10.59
CA GLU A 99 11.59 13.95 -11.65
C GLU A 99 10.58 15.00 -11.15
N VAL A 100 9.94 14.79 -10.00
CA VAL A 100 9.00 15.77 -9.42
C VAL A 100 9.66 17.10 -9.01
N GLY A 101 11.00 17.12 -8.93
CA GLY A 101 11.78 18.34 -8.77
C GLY A 101 12.32 18.59 -7.36
N LEU A 102 12.20 17.63 -6.44
CA LEU A 102 12.80 17.72 -5.10
C LEU A 102 14.33 17.83 -5.20
N LYS A 103 14.93 18.48 -4.20
CA LYS A 103 16.37 18.77 -4.12
C LYS A 103 16.93 18.21 -2.83
N ASN A 104 18.26 18.20 -2.72
CA ASN A 104 18.98 17.76 -1.51
C ASN A 104 18.57 16.36 -1.02
N ILE A 105 18.49 15.41 -1.96
CA ILE A 105 18.11 14.02 -1.68
C ILE A 105 19.34 13.27 -1.16
N THR A 106 19.20 12.67 0.01
CA THR A 106 20.23 11.90 0.71
C THR A 106 19.71 10.48 0.90
N PRO A 107 20.24 9.50 0.14
CA PRO A 107 19.97 8.10 0.40
C PRO A 107 20.43 7.70 1.80
N VAL A 108 19.64 6.89 2.49
CA VAL A 108 19.93 6.41 3.84
C VAL A 108 19.94 4.88 3.89
N ALA A 109 20.65 4.34 4.89
CA ALA A 109 20.83 2.91 5.10
C ALA A 109 20.48 2.52 6.54
N ASP A 110 20.26 1.22 6.74
CA ASP A 110 19.91 0.63 8.03
C ASP A 110 20.86 1.04 9.15
N PHE A 111 20.29 1.62 10.21
CA PHE A 111 21.00 2.04 11.40
C PHE A 111 22.16 3.03 11.18
N GLU A 112 22.21 3.70 10.02
CA GLU A 112 23.16 4.80 9.78
C GLU A 112 22.50 6.13 10.18
N PRO A 113 22.89 6.75 11.31
CA PRO A 113 22.25 7.96 11.80
C PRO A 113 22.61 9.19 10.95
N VAL A 114 21.60 10.00 10.64
CA VAL A 114 21.74 11.33 10.03
C VAL A 114 21.45 12.39 11.07
N THR A 115 22.34 13.36 11.25
CA THR A 115 22.17 14.45 12.23
C THR A 115 21.90 15.78 11.54
N ILE A 116 20.79 16.44 11.90
CA ILE A 116 20.34 17.71 11.30
C ILE A 116 19.90 18.66 12.43
N GLY A 117 20.65 19.77 12.60
CA GLY A 117 20.41 20.85 13.57
C GLY A 117 20.59 20.50 15.05
N GLY A 118 20.01 19.39 15.48
CA GLY A 118 20.01 18.84 16.83
C GLY A 118 19.20 17.55 16.96
N LEU A 119 18.63 17.06 15.85
CA LEU A 119 17.96 15.77 15.76
C LEU A 119 18.91 14.73 15.17
N THR A 120 18.86 13.53 15.72
CA THR A 120 19.43 12.32 15.12
C THR A 120 18.28 11.47 14.59
N LEU A 121 18.30 11.23 13.28
CA LEU A 121 17.35 10.45 12.52
C LEU A 121 18.01 9.13 12.16
N THR A 122 17.49 8.01 12.62
CA THR A 122 18.08 6.68 12.39
C THR A 122 17.06 5.77 11.72
N PRO A 123 17.23 5.46 10.42
CA PRO A 123 16.41 4.47 9.74
C PRO A 123 16.57 3.10 10.40
N THR A 124 15.46 2.41 10.63
CA THR A 124 15.46 1.04 11.17
C THR A 124 15.09 0.05 10.08
N PRO A 125 15.80 -1.09 9.95
CA PRO A 125 15.56 -2.08 8.89
C PRO A 125 14.18 -2.72 8.96
N SER A 126 13.72 -3.18 7.80
CA SER A 126 12.61 -4.12 7.65
C SER A 126 13.08 -5.49 7.16
N LEU A 127 12.42 -6.54 7.62
CA LEU A 127 12.55 -7.92 7.14
C LEU A 127 11.39 -8.31 6.22
N ASN A 128 10.72 -7.32 5.62
CA ASN A 128 9.70 -7.57 4.62
C ASN A 128 10.34 -8.17 3.36
N GLU A 129 10.25 -9.49 3.22
CA GLU A 129 10.76 -10.24 2.06
C GLU A 129 9.77 -10.26 0.87
N GLN A 130 8.58 -9.66 1.02
CA GLN A 130 7.58 -9.62 -0.05
C GLN A 130 7.96 -8.59 -1.12
N ASP A 131 8.65 -7.53 -0.72
CA ASP A 131 9.11 -6.46 -1.59
C ASP A 131 10.58 -6.65 -1.96
N TYR A 132 10.91 -6.26 -3.20
CA TYR A 132 12.28 -6.32 -3.73
C TYR A 132 13.06 -5.00 -3.55
N PHE A 133 12.48 -4.06 -2.79
CA PHE A 133 13.02 -2.73 -2.54
C PHE A 133 13.10 -2.48 -1.03
N PRO A 134 14.02 -1.59 -0.59
CA PRO A 134 14.21 -1.33 0.83
C PRO A 134 13.03 -0.58 1.47
N GLU A 135 12.82 -0.88 2.75
CA GLU A 135 11.80 -0.27 3.60
C GLU A 135 12.39 0.04 4.98
N HIS A 136 12.13 1.25 5.47
CA HIS A 136 12.67 1.70 6.75
C HIS A 136 11.59 2.26 7.70
N GLY A 137 11.70 1.90 8.97
CA GLY A 137 11.13 2.67 10.07
C GLY A 137 12.06 3.82 10.43
N LEU A 138 11.65 4.70 11.34
CA LEU A 138 12.46 5.87 11.71
C LEU A 138 12.48 6.10 13.23
N LEU A 139 13.68 6.09 13.80
CA LEU A 139 13.94 6.63 15.13
C LEU A 139 14.26 8.11 15.02
N VAL A 140 13.59 8.93 15.82
CA VAL A 140 13.84 10.37 15.95
C VAL A 140 14.27 10.67 17.38
N HIS A 141 15.50 11.13 17.55
CA HIS A 141 16.07 11.45 18.86
C HIS A 141 16.54 12.91 18.90
N ASP A 142 16.22 13.64 19.98
CA ASP A 142 16.58 15.06 20.13
C ASP A 142 17.63 15.35 21.22
N GLY A 143 18.28 14.30 21.73
CA GLY A 143 19.23 14.37 22.84
C GLY A 143 18.60 14.03 24.20
N GLU A 144 17.27 14.10 24.33
CA GLU A 144 16.56 13.88 25.60
C GLU A 144 15.49 12.80 25.47
N VAL A 145 14.75 12.78 24.37
CA VAL A 145 13.69 11.81 24.10
C VAL A 145 13.89 11.12 22.75
N THR A 146 13.34 9.90 22.64
CA THR A 146 13.34 9.11 21.41
C THR A 146 11.91 8.68 21.07
N VAL A 147 11.53 8.90 19.82
CA VAL A 147 10.28 8.42 19.23
C VAL A 147 10.60 7.44 18.11
N TRP A 148 9.84 6.36 18.01
CA TRP A 148 9.94 5.40 16.91
C TRP A 148 8.68 5.42 16.06
N ASN A 149 8.81 5.75 14.78
CA ASN A 149 7.79 5.48 13.77
C ASN A 149 8.13 4.14 13.10
N GLN A 150 7.39 3.09 13.42
CA GLN A 150 7.66 1.76 12.88
C GLN A 150 7.35 1.67 11.38
N VAL A 151 6.36 2.43 10.90
CA VAL A 151 5.82 2.29 9.54
C VAL A 151 5.43 0.83 9.29
N ASP A 152 5.78 0.26 8.14
CA ASP A 152 5.37 -1.08 7.71
C ASP A 152 6.39 -2.16 8.11
N THR A 153 7.44 -1.75 8.83
CA THR A 153 8.58 -2.61 9.12
C THR A 153 8.26 -3.87 9.90
N ILE A 154 8.71 -5.00 9.33
CA ILE A 154 8.76 -6.29 10.00
C ILE A 154 10.11 -6.39 10.71
N VAL A 155 10.11 -6.53 12.03
CA VAL A 155 11.35 -6.51 12.83
C VAL A 155 11.59 -7.82 13.57
N SER A 156 12.86 -8.21 13.68
CA SER A 156 13.31 -9.36 14.47
C SER A 156 13.70 -8.95 15.90
N PRO A 157 13.85 -9.92 16.83
CA PRO A 157 14.42 -9.65 18.14
C PRO A 157 15.80 -8.99 18.10
N ASP A 158 16.63 -9.28 17.10
CA ASP A 158 17.96 -8.66 16.96
C ASP A 158 17.87 -7.19 16.58
N ILE A 159 16.95 -6.83 15.68
CA ILE A 159 16.64 -5.43 15.34
C ILE A 159 16.16 -4.68 16.59
N VAL A 160 15.22 -5.27 17.33
CA VAL A 160 14.71 -4.69 18.58
C VAL A 160 15.83 -4.51 19.62
N ASN A 161 16.70 -5.51 19.79
CA ASN A 161 17.84 -5.42 20.69
C ASN A 161 18.82 -4.31 20.27
N TYR A 162 19.03 -4.12 18.96
CA TYR A 162 19.86 -3.04 18.45
C TYR A 162 19.23 -1.67 18.72
N ILE A 163 17.93 -1.49 18.48
CA ILE A 163 17.19 -0.27 18.82
C ILE A 163 17.37 0.07 20.30
N LYS A 164 17.22 -0.90 21.20
CA LYS A 164 17.38 -0.70 22.65
C LYS A 164 18.82 -0.40 23.07
N LYS A 165 19.80 -0.90 22.33
CA LYS A 165 21.22 -0.58 22.55
C LYS A 165 21.53 0.87 22.16
N LEU A 166 20.92 1.37 21.08
CA LEU A 166 21.01 2.77 20.68
C LEU A 166 20.30 3.68 21.68
N TYR A 167 19.06 3.34 22.01
CA TYR A 167 18.18 4.13 22.87
C TYR A 167 17.52 3.21 23.92
N PRO A 168 18.06 3.17 25.15
CA PRO A 168 17.52 2.33 26.22
C PRO A 168 16.08 2.65 26.63
N THR A 169 15.60 3.85 26.29
CA THR A 169 14.24 4.29 26.54
C THR A 169 13.66 4.88 25.26
N ILE A 170 12.49 4.38 24.87
CA ILE A 170 11.65 4.94 23.81
C ILE A 170 10.42 5.53 24.48
N GLN A 171 10.21 6.83 24.39
CA GLN A 171 9.07 7.49 25.05
C GLN A 171 7.76 7.19 24.31
N LEU A 172 7.79 7.26 22.98
CA LEU A 172 6.61 7.05 22.14
C LEU A 172 6.97 6.12 20.98
N ALA A 173 6.13 5.13 20.74
CA ALA A 173 6.21 4.28 19.55
C ALA A 173 4.88 4.29 18.80
N HIS A 174 4.94 4.64 17.51
CA HIS A 174 3.85 4.57 16.55
C HIS A 174 4.01 3.25 15.78
N ASN A 175 3.22 2.25 16.18
CA ASN A 175 3.46 0.85 15.82
C ASN A 175 2.39 0.31 14.88
N ARG A 176 2.78 -0.71 14.10
CA ARG A 176 1.84 -1.53 13.34
C ARG A 176 0.79 -2.14 14.28
N PHE A 177 -0.48 -2.04 13.89
CA PHE A 177 -1.59 -2.59 14.69
C PHE A 177 -2.54 -3.49 13.90
N LEU A 178 -2.56 -3.35 12.57
CA LEU A 178 -3.50 -4.01 11.68
C LEU A 178 -2.77 -4.83 10.62
N PRO A 179 -2.96 -6.16 10.56
CA PRO A 179 -2.52 -6.94 9.42
C PRO A 179 -3.52 -6.70 8.28
N LEU A 180 -3.12 -5.85 7.33
CA LEU A 180 -3.95 -5.51 6.17
C LEU A 180 -4.13 -6.73 5.28
N LEU A 181 -5.37 -7.01 4.87
CA LEU A 181 -5.73 -8.09 3.95
C LEU A 181 -6.05 -7.55 2.55
N GLU A 182 -5.37 -6.47 2.16
CA GLU A 182 -5.55 -5.84 0.86
C GLU A 182 -5.25 -6.84 -0.26
N GLY A 183 -6.13 -6.88 -1.26
CA GLY A 183 -6.04 -7.85 -2.35
C GLY A 183 -6.39 -9.30 -1.97
N ASN A 184 -6.47 -9.70 -0.69
CA ASN A 184 -6.76 -11.10 -0.34
C ASN A 184 -8.08 -11.58 -0.94
N PHE A 185 -9.11 -10.74 -0.92
CA PHE A 185 -10.37 -11.03 -1.59
C PHE A 185 -10.18 -11.26 -3.10
N SER A 186 -9.48 -10.35 -3.77
CA SER A 186 -9.22 -10.39 -5.21
C SER A 186 -8.42 -11.62 -5.63
N PHE A 187 -7.46 -12.06 -4.82
CA PHE A 187 -6.56 -13.17 -5.11
C PHE A 187 -6.95 -14.49 -4.42
N HIS A 188 -8.18 -14.59 -3.92
CA HIS A 188 -8.71 -15.79 -3.25
C HIS A 188 -7.78 -16.32 -2.13
N GLN A 189 -7.27 -15.39 -1.34
CA GLN A 189 -6.47 -15.67 -0.14
C GLN A 189 -7.36 -15.68 1.11
N PRO A 190 -6.87 -16.17 2.27
CA PRO A 190 -7.63 -16.19 3.51
C PRO A 190 -8.17 -14.82 3.93
N LEU A 191 -9.41 -14.80 4.39
CA LEU A 191 -10.14 -13.61 4.87
C LEU A 191 -10.41 -13.74 6.37
N GLU A 192 -9.38 -14.05 7.13
CA GLU A 192 -9.40 -14.19 8.58
C GLU A 192 -8.25 -13.38 9.18
N LEU A 193 -8.37 -12.97 10.46
CA LEU A 193 -7.28 -12.30 11.15
C LEU A 193 -6.07 -13.25 11.22
N PRO A 194 -4.91 -12.92 10.60
CA PRO A 194 -3.73 -13.77 10.65
C PRO A 194 -3.13 -13.71 12.05
N PHE A 195 -3.53 -14.64 12.92
CA PHE A 195 -3.18 -14.59 14.34
C PHE A 195 -1.67 -14.59 14.62
N GLU A 196 -0.87 -15.29 13.81
CA GLU A 196 0.59 -15.28 13.98
C GLU A 196 1.17 -13.89 13.72
N GLU A 197 0.80 -13.25 12.60
CA GLU A 197 1.22 -11.88 12.28
C GLU A 197 0.70 -10.88 13.32
N TYR A 198 -0.60 -10.94 13.65
CA TYR A 198 -1.19 -10.07 14.67
C TYR A 198 -0.51 -10.22 16.04
N SER A 199 -0.19 -11.45 16.45
CA SER A 199 0.53 -11.69 17.71
C SER A 199 1.94 -11.12 17.68
N SER A 200 2.57 -11.07 16.51
CA SER A 200 3.90 -10.50 16.34
C SER A 200 3.91 -9.00 16.67
N PHE A 201 2.86 -8.26 16.33
CA PHE A 201 2.75 -6.82 16.65
C PHE A 201 2.76 -6.59 18.16
N LEU A 202 1.98 -7.36 18.91
CA LEU A 202 1.97 -7.30 20.38
C LEU A 202 3.34 -7.67 20.99
N ARG A 203 4.00 -8.69 20.43
CA ARG A 203 5.34 -9.13 20.86
C ARG A 203 6.41 -8.08 20.58
N VAL A 204 6.36 -7.41 19.43
CA VAL A 204 7.29 -6.33 19.07
C VAL A 204 7.14 -5.18 20.06
N VAL A 205 5.93 -4.68 20.30
CA VAL A 205 5.70 -3.59 21.27
C VAL A 205 6.20 -3.98 22.66
N LYS A 206 5.89 -5.20 23.13
CA LYS A 206 6.39 -5.73 24.41
C LYS A 206 7.92 -5.78 24.46
N ALA A 207 8.57 -6.22 23.39
CA ALA A 207 10.02 -6.39 23.34
C ALA A 207 10.77 -5.05 23.31
N VAL A 208 10.27 -4.09 22.52
CA VAL A 208 10.77 -2.70 22.47
C VAL A 208 10.57 -2.05 23.84
N GLY A 209 9.39 -2.21 24.44
CA GLY A 209 9.05 -1.66 25.75
C GLY A 209 9.02 -0.12 25.78
N PRO A 210 8.30 0.56 24.85
CA PRO A 210 8.15 2.00 24.91
C PRO A 210 7.34 2.42 26.15
N MET A 211 7.48 3.67 26.60
CA MET A 211 6.64 4.22 27.68
C MET A 211 5.19 4.30 27.24
N VAL A 212 4.95 4.78 26.01
CA VAL A 212 3.64 4.85 25.38
C VAL A 212 3.67 4.23 23.98
N SER A 213 2.69 3.37 23.69
CA SER A 213 2.43 2.85 22.35
C SER A 213 1.11 3.40 21.80
N VAL A 214 1.14 3.82 20.54
CA VAL A 214 -0.03 4.26 19.78
C VAL A 214 -0.13 3.45 18.47
N PRO A 215 -1.35 3.19 17.95
CA PRO A 215 -1.53 2.50 16.69
C PRO A 215 -1.17 3.42 15.53
N GLY A 216 -0.55 2.88 14.48
CA GLY A 216 -0.11 3.64 13.31
C GLY A 216 -0.16 2.86 12.00
N SER A 217 0.02 3.59 10.89
CA SER A 217 0.27 3.02 9.55
C SER A 217 -0.84 2.13 9.00
N ALA A 218 -2.10 2.46 9.32
CA ALA A 218 -3.28 1.89 8.65
C ALA A 218 -4.51 2.81 8.79
N GLY A 219 -4.33 4.09 8.48
CA GLY A 219 -5.35 5.14 8.58
C GLY A 219 -6.07 5.49 7.26
N PHE A 220 -6.60 4.49 6.56
CA PHE A 220 -7.33 4.67 5.29
C PHE A 220 -8.48 3.68 5.15
N ARG A 221 -9.32 3.90 4.13
CA ARG A 221 -10.34 2.97 3.66
C ARG A 221 -10.45 3.05 2.15
N TYR A 222 -11.10 2.08 1.53
CA TYR A 222 -11.54 2.20 0.13
C TYR A 222 -12.57 3.31 0.01
N ARG A 223 -12.46 4.12 -1.05
CA ARG A 223 -13.47 5.11 -1.44
C ARG A 223 -14.79 4.40 -1.78
N ASP A 224 -15.87 5.17 -1.84
CA ASP A 224 -17.23 4.61 -1.95
C ASP A 224 -17.41 3.69 -3.17
N GLU A 225 -16.72 3.98 -4.27
CA GLU A 225 -16.72 3.19 -5.52
C GLU A 225 -16.15 1.78 -5.36
N PHE A 226 -15.13 1.61 -4.53
CA PHE A 226 -14.54 0.32 -4.17
C PHE A 226 -14.93 -0.10 -2.74
N GLY A 227 -15.91 0.57 -2.15
CA GLY A 227 -16.20 0.54 -0.72
C GLY A 227 -16.64 -0.82 -0.19
N PHE A 228 -17.05 -1.74 -1.07
CA PHE A 228 -17.34 -3.13 -0.68
C PHE A 228 -16.10 -3.84 -0.12
N LEU A 229 -14.89 -3.50 -0.58
CA LEU A 229 -13.64 -4.09 -0.12
C LEU A 229 -13.29 -3.75 1.33
N ASN A 230 -13.86 -2.66 1.86
CA ASN A 230 -13.74 -2.32 3.28
C ASN A 230 -14.20 -3.46 4.21
N GLN A 231 -15.10 -4.33 3.74
CA GLN A 231 -15.58 -5.47 4.50
C GLN A 231 -14.62 -6.67 4.52
N TYR A 232 -13.52 -6.60 3.75
CA TYR A 232 -12.61 -7.71 3.50
C TYR A 232 -11.15 -7.40 3.85
N SER A 233 -10.76 -6.13 3.99
CA SER A 233 -9.34 -5.75 4.12
C SER A 233 -8.87 -5.43 5.54
N PHE A 234 -9.78 -5.14 6.49
CA PHE A 234 -9.44 -4.59 7.81
C PHE A 234 -9.85 -5.52 8.97
N PRO A 235 -9.17 -6.66 9.22
CA PRO A 235 -9.64 -7.73 10.11
C PRO A 235 -9.67 -7.40 11.62
N THR A 236 -9.16 -6.24 12.03
CA THR A 236 -9.21 -5.76 13.42
C THR A 236 -9.27 -4.23 13.45
N THR A 237 -9.40 -3.64 14.64
CA THR A 237 -9.52 -2.18 14.82
C THR A 237 -8.44 -1.66 15.77
N GLN A 238 -8.17 -0.34 15.70
CA GLN A 238 -7.29 0.33 16.67
C GLN A 238 -7.75 0.06 18.11
N GLY A 239 -9.06 0.16 18.36
CA GLY A 239 -9.65 -0.08 19.68
C GLY A 239 -9.49 -1.51 20.18
N GLN A 240 -9.53 -2.51 19.28
CA GLN A 240 -9.28 -3.91 19.63
C GLN A 240 -7.80 -4.12 19.97
N PHE A 241 -6.89 -3.63 19.11
CA PHE A 241 -5.44 -3.70 19.36
C PHE A 241 -5.04 -3.08 20.69
N LEU A 242 -5.52 -1.88 21.01
CA LEU A 242 -5.18 -1.21 22.27
C LEU A 242 -5.66 -1.99 23.51
N LYS A 243 -6.85 -2.60 23.45
CA LYS A 243 -7.36 -3.44 24.54
C LYS A 243 -6.54 -4.71 24.73
N ASP A 244 -6.12 -5.34 23.63
CA ASP A 244 -5.33 -6.56 23.66
C ASP A 244 -3.90 -6.27 24.13
N LEU A 245 -3.30 -5.18 23.66
CA LEU A 245 -1.98 -4.73 24.10
C LEU A 245 -1.96 -4.40 25.60
N ALA A 246 -2.95 -3.68 26.11
CA ALA A 246 -3.05 -3.37 27.54
C ALA A 246 -3.16 -4.63 28.43
N ARG A 247 -3.72 -5.73 27.89
CA ARG A 247 -3.75 -7.04 28.59
C ARG A 247 -2.44 -7.81 28.45
N PHE A 248 -1.81 -7.74 27.28
CA PHE A 248 -0.59 -8.48 26.95
C PHE A 248 0.67 -7.86 27.58
N ALA A 249 0.73 -6.53 27.66
CA ALA A 249 1.84 -5.75 28.17
C ALA A 249 1.35 -4.62 29.10
N PRO A 250 0.82 -4.95 30.29
CA PRO A 250 0.17 -3.99 31.18
C PRO A 250 1.11 -2.89 31.71
N GLU A 251 2.42 -3.06 31.59
CA GLU A 251 3.40 -2.03 31.95
C GLU A 251 3.59 -0.93 30.89
N ILE A 252 3.13 -1.17 29.65
CA ILE A 252 3.20 -0.20 28.55
C ILE A 252 1.90 0.60 28.54
N GLN A 253 2.00 1.93 28.57
CA GLN A 253 0.82 2.77 28.43
C GLN A 253 0.35 2.76 26.98
N THR A 254 -0.96 2.70 26.77
CA THR A 254 -1.56 2.69 25.44
C THR A 254 -2.47 3.88 25.27
N SER A 255 -2.46 4.51 24.10
CA SER A 255 -3.38 5.59 23.77
C SER A 255 -3.82 5.48 22.31
N ALA A 256 -5.05 5.88 22.01
CA ALA A 256 -5.40 6.23 20.64
C ALA A 256 -4.59 7.46 20.20
N PHE A 257 -4.36 7.62 18.91
CA PHE A 257 -3.71 8.79 18.35
C PHE A 257 -4.34 9.04 16.98
N PHE A 258 -5.12 10.11 16.88
CA PHE A 258 -5.91 10.40 15.68
C PHE A 258 -5.33 11.59 14.90
N PRO A 259 -5.62 11.69 13.59
CA PRO A 259 -5.30 12.87 12.79
C PRO A 259 -5.64 14.19 13.52
N GLY A 260 -4.66 15.08 13.66
CA GLY A 260 -4.80 16.36 14.39
C GLY A 260 -4.43 16.32 15.88
N ASP A 261 -4.21 15.14 16.46
CA ASP A 261 -3.65 15.03 17.81
C ASP A 261 -2.15 15.39 17.83
N VAL A 262 -1.73 16.03 18.91
CA VAL A 262 -0.31 16.36 19.17
C VAL A 262 0.15 15.65 20.44
N ALA A 263 1.18 14.83 20.35
CA ALA A 263 1.86 14.21 21.47
C ALA A 263 3.07 15.08 21.88
N GLU A 264 3.03 15.64 23.08
CA GLU A 264 4.17 16.31 23.71
C GLU A 264 4.99 15.27 24.47
N VAL A 265 6.13 14.90 23.89
CA VAL A 265 7.04 13.86 24.37
C VAL A 265 8.13 14.46 25.27
N LYS A 266 8.15 14.01 26.53
CA LYS A 266 9.06 14.44 27.61
C LYS A 266 9.84 13.23 28.15
N PRO A 267 11.01 13.41 28.80
CA PRO A 267 11.80 12.29 29.32
C PRO A 267 11.04 11.38 30.30
N ASP A 268 10.08 11.95 31.03
CA ASP A 268 9.29 11.29 32.07
C ASP A 268 7.87 10.87 31.63
N GLY A 269 7.46 11.16 30.39
CA GLY A 269 6.15 10.77 29.88
C GLY A 269 5.74 11.41 28.56
N VAL A 270 4.54 11.07 28.10
CA VAL A 270 3.93 11.65 26.90
C VAL A 270 2.57 12.23 27.26
N GLU A 271 2.33 13.48 26.88
CA GLU A 271 1.06 14.18 27.09
C GLU A 271 0.36 14.36 25.74
N PHE A 272 -0.91 13.96 25.65
CA PHE A 272 -1.69 14.04 24.40
C PHE A 272 -2.62 15.24 24.40
N HIS A 273 -2.40 16.13 23.44
CA HIS A 273 -3.20 17.30 23.15
C HIS A 273 -4.13 16.98 21.98
N ARG A 274 -5.38 16.61 22.28
CA ARG A 274 -6.34 16.14 21.28
C ARG A 274 -6.76 17.25 20.33
N GLN A 275 -6.66 17.00 19.02
CA GLN A 275 -7.13 17.90 17.97
C GLN A 275 -6.59 19.33 18.09
N GLN A 276 -5.33 19.48 18.54
CA GLN A 276 -4.68 20.79 18.73
C GLN A 276 -3.73 21.18 17.60
N ALA A 277 -3.54 20.32 16.59
CA ALA A 277 -2.74 20.70 15.42
C ALA A 277 -3.39 21.87 14.67
N PRO A 278 -2.63 22.90 14.25
CA PRO A 278 -3.20 24.09 13.63
C PRO A 278 -3.59 23.90 12.15
N PHE A 279 -3.13 22.82 11.51
CA PHE A 279 -3.27 22.60 10.07
C PHE A 279 -4.05 21.33 9.71
N VAL A 280 -4.36 20.46 10.67
CA VAL A 280 -5.08 19.21 10.42
C VAL A 280 -6.00 18.87 11.57
N ARG A 281 -7.21 18.41 11.25
CA ARG A 281 -8.18 17.92 12.23
C ARG A 281 -8.98 16.75 11.67
N MET A 282 -9.43 15.87 12.53
CA MET A 282 -10.40 14.85 12.17
C MET A 282 -11.74 15.50 11.83
N LYS A 283 -12.27 15.21 10.64
CA LYS A 283 -13.58 15.68 10.17
C LYS A 283 -14.70 14.80 10.72
N GLU A 284 -14.55 13.49 10.52
CA GLU A 284 -15.46 12.46 11.00
C GLU A 284 -14.62 11.23 11.34
N ASN A 285 -14.92 10.60 12.48
CA ASN A 285 -14.46 9.25 12.75
C ASN A 285 -15.36 8.26 11.99
N ASP A 286 -15.00 7.97 10.75
CA ASP A 286 -15.73 7.06 9.84
C ASP A 286 -15.19 5.63 9.86
N GLU A 287 -14.49 5.21 10.93
CA GLU A 287 -13.98 3.82 11.10
C GLU A 287 -15.10 2.76 11.06
N TYR A 288 -16.36 3.11 11.30
CA TYR A 288 -17.48 2.18 11.13
C TYR A 288 -17.65 1.71 9.68
N ARG A 289 -17.08 2.43 8.70
CA ARG A 289 -17.12 2.05 7.28
C ARG A 289 -16.14 0.93 6.92
N ILE A 290 -15.15 0.65 7.78
CA ILE A 290 -14.20 -0.46 7.62
C ILE A 290 -14.54 -1.66 8.51
N GLU A 291 -15.82 -1.83 8.84
CA GLU A 291 -16.29 -3.01 9.57
C GLU A 291 -15.97 -4.29 8.79
N PHE A 292 -15.10 -5.12 9.37
CA PHE A 292 -14.75 -6.42 8.81
C PHE A 292 -15.93 -7.37 8.80
N LYS A 293 -16.37 -7.74 7.60
CA LYS A 293 -17.50 -8.63 7.36
C LYS A 293 -17.26 -9.44 6.09
N PRO A 294 -16.37 -10.45 6.12
CA PRO A 294 -15.95 -11.22 4.94
C PRO A 294 -17.00 -12.23 4.45
N VAL A 295 -18.28 -11.93 4.70
CA VAL A 295 -19.47 -12.68 4.29
C VAL A 295 -20.53 -11.75 3.68
N ALA A 296 -20.17 -10.48 3.45
CA ALA A 296 -21.05 -9.50 2.88
C ALA A 296 -21.29 -9.74 1.38
N ALA A 297 -22.23 -8.99 0.80
CA ALA A 297 -22.49 -9.09 -0.63
C ALA A 297 -21.30 -8.50 -1.42
N VAL A 298 -20.91 -9.19 -2.49
CA VAL A 298 -19.84 -8.74 -3.38
C VAL A 298 -20.47 -8.23 -4.68
N PRO A 299 -20.17 -6.98 -5.11
CA PRO A 299 -20.60 -6.50 -6.41
C PRO A 299 -19.86 -7.22 -7.54
N ARG A 300 -20.50 -7.30 -8.70
CA ARG A 300 -19.88 -7.80 -9.93
C ARG A 300 -18.72 -6.89 -10.35
N ILE A 301 -17.69 -7.44 -10.98
CA ILE A 301 -16.70 -6.66 -11.75
C ILE A 301 -17.43 -5.89 -12.87
N ARG A 302 -17.01 -4.66 -13.14
CA ARG A 302 -17.54 -3.82 -14.22
C ARG A 302 -16.41 -2.97 -14.78
N THR A 303 -16.46 -2.73 -16.09
CA THR A 303 -15.60 -1.72 -16.71
C THR A 303 -15.76 -0.38 -15.96
N LEU A 304 -14.64 0.30 -15.70
CA LEU A 304 -14.59 1.62 -15.06
C LEU A 304 -14.70 2.76 -16.07
N THR A 305 -14.54 2.49 -17.36
CA THR A 305 -14.77 3.48 -18.41
C THR A 305 -16.25 3.85 -18.44
N GLU A 306 -16.59 5.13 -18.25
CA GLU A 306 -17.98 5.60 -18.31
C GLU A 306 -18.48 5.86 -19.75
N ASP A 307 -17.57 6.21 -20.67
CA ASP A 307 -17.92 6.54 -22.05
C ASP A 307 -18.29 5.28 -22.86
N HIS A 308 -19.53 5.23 -23.33
CA HIS A 308 -20.08 4.03 -23.98
C HIS A 308 -19.37 3.67 -25.31
N GLU A 309 -18.95 4.65 -26.11
CA GLU A 309 -18.22 4.37 -27.35
C GLU A 309 -16.85 3.76 -27.04
N ARG A 310 -16.15 4.31 -26.04
CA ARG A 310 -14.88 3.79 -25.55
C ARG A 310 -15.04 2.41 -24.92
N GLN A 311 -16.07 2.16 -24.12
CA GLN A 311 -16.36 0.84 -23.57
C GLN A 311 -16.50 -0.22 -24.66
N GLN A 312 -17.21 0.11 -25.74
CA GLN A 312 -17.39 -0.81 -26.86
C GLN A 312 -16.05 -1.10 -27.55
N ALA A 313 -15.25 -0.07 -27.82
CA ALA A 313 -13.92 -0.22 -28.41
C ALA A 313 -12.98 -1.05 -27.54
N GLU A 314 -12.98 -0.81 -26.22
CA GLU A 314 -12.19 -1.58 -25.24
C GLU A 314 -12.62 -3.06 -25.22
N MET A 315 -13.93 -3.34 -25.22
CA MET A 315 -14.42 -4.72 -25.29
C MET A 315 -14.02 -5.41 -26.61
N GLU A 316 -14.06 -4.69 -27.74
CA GLU A 316 -13.63 -5.22 -29.04
C GLU A 316 -12.12 -5.54 -29.05
N ALA A 317 -11.28 -4.61 -28.57
CA ALA A 317 -9.83 -4.81 -28.47
C ALA A 317 -9.46 -5.95 -27.50
N ALA A 318 -10.16 -6.06 -26.37
CA ALA A 318 -9.98 -7.17 -25.42
C ALA A 318 -10.28 -8.53 -26.08
N ARG A 319 -11.37 -8.64 -26.85
CA ARG A 319 -11.72 -9.86 -27.58
C ARG A 319 -10.66 -10.21 -28.62
N GLU A 320 -10.23 -9.24 -29.42
CA GLU A 320 -9.19 -9.42 -30.42
C GLU A 320 -7.90 -9.95 -29.80
N TYR A 321 -7.46 -9.34 -28.69
CA TYR A 321 -6.28 -9.81 -27.96
C TYR A 321 -6.44 -11.23 -27.43
N VAL A 322 -7.59 -11.58 -26.85
CA VAL A 322 -7.79 -12.93 -26.31
C VAL A 322 -7.83 -13.98 -27.41
N GLU A 323 -8.49 -13.70 -28.52
CA GLU A 323 -8.65 -14.62 -29.64
C GLU A 323 -7.36 -14.82 -30.44
N GLN A 324 -6.49 -13.80 -30.52
CA GLN A 324 -5.32 -13.82 -31.41
C GLN A 324 -3.97 -13.75 -30.68
N GLY A 325 -3.92 -13.21 -29.47
CA GLY A 325 -2.68 -12.86 -28.77
C GLY A 325 -2.43 -13.64 -27.47
N LEU A 326 -3.45 -13.83 -26.64
CA LEU A 326 -3.28 -14.36 -25.27
C LEU A 326 -2.58 -15.72 -25.23
N LEU A 327 -3.02 -16.67 -26.05
CA LEU A 327 -2.40 -18.00 -26.06
C LEU A 327 -0.95 -17.97 -26.55
N GLU A 328 -0.61 -17.10 -27.50
CA GLU A 328 0.78 -16.95 -27.97
C GLU A 328 1.66 -16.30 -26.91
N ALA A 329 1.15 -15.30 -26.19
CA ALA A 329 1.84 -14.73 -25.03
C ALA A 329 2.11 -15.80 -23.95
N ILE A 330 1.12 -16.62 -23.62
CA ILE A 330 1.27 -17.72 -22.66
C ILE A 330 2.28 -18.77 -23.17
N LYS A 331 2.24 -19.17 -24.45
CA LYS A 331 3.20 -20.10 -25.05
C LYS A 331 4.64 -19.55 -25.02
N GLY A 332 4.79 -18.23 -25.10
CA GLY A 332 6.07 -17.55 -24.94
C GLY A 332 6.61 -17.56 -23.51
N SER A 333 5.76 -17.77 -22.50
CA SER A 333 6.16 -17.90 -21.10
C SER A 333 6.75 -19.29 -20.78
N LYS A 334 7.67 -19.31 -19.82
CA LYS A 334 8.22 -20.55 -19.23
C LYS A 334 7.15 -21.37 -18.50
N MET A 335 6.02 -20.78 -18.14
CA MET A 335 4.93 -21.44 -17.41
C MET A 335 4.02 -22.28 -18.30
N TYR A 336 4.13 -22.18 -19.64
CA TYR A 336 3.32 -22.98 -20.55
C TYR A 336 3.42 -24.49 -20.27
N SER A 337 4.63 -25.02 -20.04
CA SER A 337 4.83 -26.43 -19.72
C SER A 337 4.19 -26.82 -18.38
N VAL A 338 4.20 -25.92 -17.40
CA VAL A 338 3.54 -26.10 -16.10
C VAL A 338 2.04 -26.20 -16.27
N TYR A 339 1.44 -25.35 -17.12
CA TYR A 339 0.01 -25.41 -17.42
C TYR A 339 -0.40 -26.72 -18.09
N ARG A 340 0.43 -27.23 -19.03
CA ARG A 340 0.25 -28.55 -19.66
C ARG A 340 0.38 -29.68 -18.63
N GLU A 341 1.43 -29.64 -17.82
CA GLU A 341 1.73 -30.66 -16.80
C GLU A 341 0.60 -30.80 -15.78
N TRP A 342 0.04 -29.67 -15.33
CA TRP A 342 -1.06 -29.63 -14.37
C TRP A 342 -2.43 -29.75 -15.01
N GLN A 343 -2.51 -29.97 -16.33
CA GLN A 343 -3.77 -30.12 -17.06
C GLN A 343 -4.74 -28.96 -16.75
N ILE A 344 -4.24 -27.72 -16.83
CA ILE A 344 -5.01 -26.53 -16.51
C ILE A 344 -6.18 -26.38 -17.49
N ALA A 345 -7.39 -26.27 -16.96
CA ALA A 345 -8.57 -25.79 -17.66
C ALA A 345 -8.81 -24.35 -17.21
N TYR A 346 -8.25 -23.43 -17.98
CA TYR A 346 -8.25 -22.00 -17.72
C TYR A 346 -9.53 -21.37 -18.26
N GLN A 347 -10.17 -20.52 -17.46
CA GLN A 347 -11.30 -19.68 -17.87
C GLN A 347 -11.00 -18.22 -17.57
N LEU A 348 -11.09 -17.38 -18.61
CA LEU A 348 -11.03 -15.92 -18.53
C LEU A 348 -12.43 -15.34 -18.74
N GLU A 349 -12.91 -14.52 -17.81
CA GLU A 349 -14.15 -13.75 -17.95
C GLU A 349 -13.85 -12.25 -18.00
N ILE A 350 -14.25 -11.59 -19.09
CA ILE A 350 -14.00 -10.16 -19.32
C ILE A 350 -15.33 -9.43 -19.16
N PHE A 351 -15.35 -8.44 -18.27
CA PHE A 351 -16.57 -7.75 -17.84
C PHE A 351 -16.71 -6.40 -18.55
N GLY A 352 -17.83 -6.22 -19.26
CA GLY A 352 -18.32 -4.91 -19.68
C GLY A 352 -19.12 -4.23 -18.56
N GLU A 353 -19.99 -3.28 -18.92
CA GLU A 353 -20.81 -2.57 -17.94
C GLU A 353 -21.93 -3.48 -17.38
N GLN A 354 -22.66 -4.15 -18.27
CA GLN A 354 -23.85 -4.95 -17.94
C GLN A 354 -23.72 -6.42 -18.36
N ASP A 355 -22.71 -6.78 -19.15
CA ASP A 355 -22.48 -8.13 -19.67
C ASP A 355 -21.02 -8.57 -19.54
N SER A 356 -20.73 -9.84 -19.82
CA SER A 356 -19.38 -10.38 -19.83
C SER A 356 -19.22 -11.40 -20.94
N VAL A 357 -18.00 -11.55 -21.41
CA VAL A 357 -17.61 -12.60 -22.36
C VAL A 357 -16.65 -13.57 -21.68
N ILE A 358 -16.76 -14.85 -22.02
CA ILE A 358 -15.96 -15.91 -21.44
C ILE A 358 -15.16 -16.58 -22.53
N TYR A 359 -13.88 -16.82 -22.26
CA TYR A 359 -12.99 -17.63 -23.07
C TYR A 359 -12.36 -18.70 -22.20
N SER A 360 -12.10 -19.87 -22.78
CA SER A 360 -11.45 -20.98 -22.10
C SER A 360 -10.26 -21.52 -22.89
N ILE A 361 -9.26 -22.05 -22.18
CA ILE A 361 -8.14 -22.79 -22.77
C ILE A 361 -7.97 -24.10 -21.99
N ASP A 362 -8.03 -25.24 -22.69
CA ASP A 362 -7.75 -26.55 -22.11
C ASP A 362 -6.31 -26.97 -22.41
N PHE A 363 -5.42 -26.81 -21.44
CA PHE A 363 -4.02 -27.21 -21.53
C PHE A 363 -3.82 -28.73 -21.41
N SER A 364 -4.86 -29.51 -21.15
CA SER A 364 -4.79 -30.98 -21.25
C SER A 364 -4.92 -31.49 -22.69
N SER A 365 -5.44 -30.66 -23.61
CA SER A 365 -5.51 -30.96 -25.05
C SER A 365 -4.11 -31.07 -25.66
N ASP A 366 -3.95 -31.95 -26.66
CA ASP A 366 -2.72 -32.06 -27.44
C ASP A 366 -2.36 -30.72 -28.11
N ALA A 367 -3.39 -30.02 -28.61
CA ALA A 367 -3.33 -28.69 -29.20
C ALA A 367 -4.28 -27.74 -28.44
N PRO A 368 -3.82 -27.07 -27.37
CA PRO A 368 -4.61 -26.06 -26.68
C PRO A 368 -4.96 -24.92 -27.63
N GLU A 369 -6.20 -24.48 -27.57
CA GLU A 369 -6.75 -23.37 -28.36
C GLU A 369 -7.64 -22.50 -27.46
N VAL A 370 -7.85 -21.25 -27.90
CA VAL A 370 -8.79 -20.34 -27.24
C VAL A 370 -10.20 -20.66 -27.74
N VAL A 371 -11.09 -21.03 -26.82
CA VAL A 371 -12.47 -21.39 -27.14
C VAL A 371 -13.42 -20.37 -26.51
N PRO A 372 -14.33 -19.75 -27.29
CA PRO A 372 -15.40 -18.94 -26.72
C PRO A 372 -16.34 -19.79 -25.85
N GLY A 373 -16.65 -19.31 -24.66
CA GLY A 373 -17.51 -19.99 -23.69
C GLY A 373 -16.75 -20.93 -22.74
N ARG A 374 -17.47 -21.92 -22.22
CA ARG A 374 -17.01 -22.80 -21.13
C ARG A 374 -16.72 -24.21 -21.66
N VAL A 375 -15.64 -24.82 -21.19
CA VAL A 375 -15.23 -26.19 -21.58
C VAL A 375 -15.67 -27.28 -20.58
N GLY A 376 -16.53 -26.93 -19.60
CA GLY A 376 -17.11 -27.89 -18.65
C GLY A 376 -16.19 -28.34 -17.50
N ARG A 377 -14.93 -27.88 -17.50
CA ARG A 377 -13.96 -28.02 -16.41
C ARG A 377 -13.33 -26.65 -16.14
N ILE A 378 -13.12 -26.32 -14.87
CA ILE A 378 -12.38 -25.14 -14.46
C ILE A 378 -11.51 -25.49 -13.25
N ASN A 379 -10.22 -25.23 -13.35
CA ASN A 379 -9.30 -25.33 -12.22
C ASN A 379 -8.45 -24.08 -12.05
N LEU A 380 -8.55 -23.11 -12.98
CA LEU A 380 -8.00 -21.77 -12.85
C LEU A 380 -9.00 -20.77 -13.48
N TYR A 381 -9.38 -19.75 -12.72
CA TYR A 381 -10.28 -18.69 -13.15
C TYR A 381 -9.60 -17.33 -13.01
N GLU A 382 -9.78 -16.47 -14.01
CA GLU A 382 -9.48 -15.04 -13.92
C GLU A 382 -10.68 -14.25 -14.44
N GLY A 383 -11.08 -13.23 -13.69
CA GLY A 383 -12.10 -12.26 -14.08
C GLY A 383 -11.51 -10.87 -14.08
N ILE A 384 -11.72 -10.08 -15.14
CA ILE A 384 -11.16 -8.72 -15.27
C ILE A 384 -12.14 -7.78 -15.99
N GLY A 385 -12.17 -6.51 -15.61
CA GLY A 385 -12.90 -5.49 -16.37
C GLY A 385 -12.26 -5.21 -17.73
N ALA A 386 -13.07 -4.89 -18.73
CA ALA A 386 -12.59 -4.62 -20.09
C ALA A 386 -11.64 -3.41 -20.12
N SER A 387 -11.96 -2.32 -19.41
CA SER A 387 -11.09 -1.16 -19.27
C SER A 387 -9.75 -1.51 -18.65
N GLU A 388 -9.74 -2.35 -17.62
CA GLU A 388 -8.50 -2.73 -16.93
C GLU A 388 -7.61 -3.62 -17.79
N LEU A 389 -8.19 -4.56 -18.55
CA LEU A 389 -7.43 -5.35 -19.52
C LEU A 389 -6.84 -4.46 -20.63
N ASN A 390 -7.60 -3.49 -21.14
CA ASN A 390 -7.07 -2.54 -22.12
C ASN A 390 -5.98 -1.65 -21.54
N GLY A 391 -6.09 -1.26 -20.27
CA GLY A 391 -5.03 -0.55 -19.59
C GLY A 391 -3.70 -1.31 -19.58
N PHE A 392 -3.73 -2.64 -19.48
CA PHE A 392 -2.52 -3.45 -19.67
C PHE A 392 -2.03 -3.47 -21.12
N LEU A 393 -2.93 -3.57 -22.11
CA LEU A 393 -2.57 -3.52 -23.53
C LEU A 393 -1.92 -2.20 -23.94
N GLU A 394 -2.34 -1.10 -23.32
CA GLU A 394 -1.85 0.25 -23.58
C GLU A 394 -0.65 0.65 -22.70
N GLY A 395 -0.28 -0.17 -21.71
CA GLY A 395 0.76 0.18 -20.72
C GLY A 395 0.34 1.31 -19.76
N THR A 396 -0.96 1.51 -19.56
CA THR A 396 -1.51 2.56 -18.69
C THR A 396 -2.01 2.04 -17.34
N SER A 397 -2.08 0.72 -17.13
CA SER A 397 -2.50 0.09 -15.87
C SER A 397 -1.41 -0.78 -15.23
N ASN A 398 -1.66 -1.24 -14.01
CA ASN A 398 -0.76 -2.11 -13.24
C ASN A 398 -1.54 -3.02 -12.28
N TRP A 399 -0.86 -4.05 -11.76
CA TRP A 399 -1.49 -5.05 -10.89
C TRP A 399 -1.87 -4.52 -9.51
N ASP A 400 -1.21 -3.49 -8.99
CA ASP A 400 -1.58 -2.87 -7.72
C ASP A 400 -2.97 -2.25 -7.85
N PHE A 401 -3.18 -1.42 -8.89
CA PHE A 401 -4.50 -0.83 -9.15
C PHE A 401 -5.57 -1.90 -9.37
N VAL A 402 -5.39 -2.78 -10.37
CA VAL A 402 -6.46 -3.70 -10.80
C VAL A 402 -6.79 -4.72 -9.70
N GLY A 403 -5.76 -5.21 -8.99
CA GLY A 403 -5.92 -6.16 -7.89
C GLY A 403 -6.55 -5.52 -6.66
N ILE A 404 -6.02 -4.38 -6.20
CA ILE A 404 -6.49 -3.71 -4.99
C ILE A 404 -7.89 -3.12 -5.20
N ALA A 405 -8.24 -2.63 -6.39
CA ALA A 405 -9.59 -2.15 -6.71
C ALA A 405 -10.64 -3.28 -6.84
N GLY A 406 -10.23 -4.55 -6.80
CA GLY A 406 -11.12 -5.71 -6.97
C GLY A 406 -11.70 -5.84 -8.39
N GLN A 407 -11.06 -5.18 -9.36
CA GLN A 407 -11.39 -5.24 -10.79
C GLN A 407 -10.74 -6.42 -11.50
N TYR A 408 -9.76 -7.06 -10.86
CA TYR A 408 -9.30 -8.40 -11.19
C TYR A 408 -9.63 -9.33 -10.03
N ARG A 409 -10.17 -10.51 -10.34
CA ARG A 409 -10.44 -11.55 -9.35
C ARG A 409 -10.04 -12.90 -9.88
N HIS A 410 -9.35 -13.68 -9.05
CA HIS A 410 -8.80 -14.95 -9.44
C HIS A 410 -9.07 -16.01 -8.38
N PHE A 411 -9.26 -17.26 -8.81
CA PHE A 411 -9.14 -18.41 -7.94
C PHE A 411 -8.56 -19.60 -8.68
N HIS A 412 -8.02 -20.56 -7.94
CA HIS A 412 -7.55 -21.82 -8.51
C HIS A 412 -7.90 -23.03 -7.63
N ASN A 413 -8.17 -24.15 -8.27
CA ASN A 413 -8.43 -25.46 -7.66
C ASN A 413 -7.68 -26.52 -8.47
N ILE A 414 -6.35 -26.43 -8.46
CA ILE A 414 -5.49 -27.12 -9.42
C ILE A 414 -5.29 -28.57 -9.01
N TYR A 415 -5.62 -29.46 -9.93
CA TYR A 415 -5.38 -30.90 -9.83
C TYR A 415 -5.18 -31.49 -11.21
N ARG A 416 -4.42 -32.58 -11.26
CA ARG A 416 -4.24 -33.41 -12.46
C ARG A 416 -4.65 -34.85 -12.19
N LEU A 417 -5.09 -35.51 -13.26
CA LEU A 417 -5.54 -36.90 -13.24
C LEU A 417 -4.64 -37.74 -14.16
N ALA A 418 -4.28 -38.92 -13.68
CA ALA A 418 -3.70 -40.00 -14.47
C ALA A 418 -4.36 -41.33 -14.09
N ASP A 419 -4.06 -42.41 -14.81
CA ASP A 419 -4.68 -43.71 -14.55
C ASP A 419 -4.46 -44.17 -13.10
N GLY A 420 -5.55 -44.18 -12.31
CA GLY A 420 -5.52 -44.49 -10.87
C GLY A 420 -4.87 -43.44 -9.97
N GLN A 421 -4.53 -42.25 -10.46
CA GLN A 421 -3.81 -41.21 -9.70
C GLN A 421 -4.54 -39.87 -9.68
N PHE A 422 -4.51 -39.23 -8.51
CA PHE A 422 -5.02 -37.88 -8.28
C PHE A 422 -3.94 -37.08 -7.57
N GLU A 423 -3.52 -35.98 -8.17
CA GLU A 423 -2.54 -35.06 -7.59
C GLU A 423 -3.12 -33.65 -7.54
N CYS A 424 -2.94 -32.96 -6.42
CA CYS A 424 -3.40 -31.58 -6.24
C CYS A 424 -2.22 -30.64 -5.98
N PHE A 425 -2.32 -29.42 -6.50
CA PHE A 425 -1.40 -28.35 -6.16
C PHE A 425 -1.75 -27.81 -4.76
N PRO A 426 -0.78 -27.56 -3.87
CA PRO A 426 -1.07 -27.02 -2.55
C PRO A 426 -1.73 -25.64 -2.64
N GLN A 427 -2.90 -25.48 -2.03
CA GLN A 427 -3.66 -24.21 -2.10
C GLN A 427 -2.93 -23.02 -1.46
N ALA A 428 -2.05 -23.27 -0.49
CA ALA A 428 -1.25 -22.22 0.15
C ALA A 428 -0.09 -21.71 -0.73
N LYS A 429 0.18 -22.34 -1.89
CA LYS A 429 1.24 -21.90 -2.80
C LYS A 429 0.64 -21.03 -3.89
N LYS A 430 1.35 -19.96 -4.25
CA LYS A 430 1.03 -19.17 -5.43
C LYS A 430 1.20 -20.04 -6.69
N PHE A 431 0.24 -19.97 -7.60
CA PHE A 431 0.32 -20.55 -8.93
C PHE A 431 0.36 -19.43 -9.97
N PRO A 432 1.20 -19.52 -11.02
CA PRO A 432 1.31 -18.44 -12.00
C PRO A 432 0.00 -18.25 -12.77
N ALA A 433 -0.61 -17.09 -12.64
CA ALA A 433 -1.85 -16.77 -13.33
C ALA A 433 -1.58 -16.41 -14.81
N PRO A 434 -2.29 -17.00 -15.79
CA PRO A 434 -2.06 -16.74 -17.21
C PRO A 434 -2.05 -15.27 -17.63
N LEU A 435 -2.93 -14.40 -17.09
CA LEU A 435 -2.86 -12.97 -17.40
C LEU A 435 -1.62 -12.29 -16.80
N MET A 436 -1.18 -12.69 -15.60
CA MET A 436 0.07 -12.17 -15.02
C MET A 436 1.30 -12.63 -15.80
N GLU A 437 1.27 -13.80 -16.45
CA GLU A 437 2.34 -14.20 -17.36
C GLU A 437 2.33 -13.42 -18.68
N ALA A 438 1.14 -13.05 -19.16
CA ALA A 438 0.99 -12.22 -20.35
C ALA A 438 1.38 -10.75 -20.10
N PHE A 439 1.13 -10.25 -18.88
CA PHE A 439 1.45 -8.91 -18.42
C PHE A 439 2.27 -8.99 -17.12
N PRO A 440 3.57 -9.29 -17.19
CA PRO A 440 4.38 -9.54 -16.00
C PRO A 440 4.43 -8.32 -15.08
N ALA A 441 4.04 -8.53 -13.81
CA ALA A 441 4.37 -7.61 -12.74
C ALA A 441 5.90 -7.57 -12.60
N GLY A 442 6.47 -6.37 -12.61
CA GLY A 442 7.91 -6.24 -12.57
C GLY A 442 8.37 -4.80 -12.52
N ARG A 443 9.68 -4.65 -12.50
CA ARG A 443 10.34 -3.38 -12.27
C ARG A 443 9.97 -2.29 -13.27
N ASP A 444 9.73 -2.66 -14.53
CA ASP A 444 9.34 -1.70 -15.57
C ASP A 444 7.93 -1.17 -15.34
N MET A 445 6.95 -2.05 -15.05
CA MET A 445 5.58 -1.66 -14.68
C MET A 445 5.56 -0.78 -13.42
N ASP A 446 6.37 -1.14 -12.41
CA ASP A 446 6.54 -0.36 -11.18
C ASP A 446 7.15 1.02 -11.45
N ARG A 447 8.12 1.13 -12.36
CA ARG A 447 8.69 2.42 -12.72
C ARG A 447 7.70 3.27 -13.51
N GLU A 448 7.02 2.67 -14.47
CA GLU A 448 6.07 3.36 -15.36
C GLU A 448 4.88 3.93 -14.59
N LYS A 449 4.32 3.21 -13.61
CA LYS A 449 3.19 3.72 -12.81
C LYS A 449 3.56 5.02 -12.08
N PHE A 450 4.71 5.07 -11.39
CA PHE A 450 5.14 6.27 -10.68
C PHE A 450 5.56 7.38 -11.64
N MET A 451 6.23 7.04 -12.74
CA MET A 451 6.70 8.04 -13.71
C MET A 451 5.53 8.75 -14.40
N ARG A 452 4.46 8.02 -14.72
CA ARG A 452 3.22 8.60 -15.26
C ARG A 452 2.65 9.66 -14.32
N ASP A 453 2.55 9.35 -13.03
CA ASP A 453 2.07 10.31 -12.04
C ASP A 453 3.03 11.48 -11.82
N ALA A 454 4.34 11.23 -11.85
CA ALA A 454 5.35 12.27 -11.69
C ALA A 454 5.23 13.31 -12.81
N VAL A 455 5.12 12.84 -14.07
CA VAL A 455 4.92 13.71 -15.25
C VAL A 455 3.60 14.45 -15.16
N ARG A 456 2.49 13.75 -14.84
CA ARG A 456 1.15 14.33 -14.70
C ARG A 456 1.13 15.46 -13.67
N TRP A 457 1.55 15.19 -12.44
CA TRP A 457 1.45 16.14 -11.33
C TRP A 457 2.46 17.27 -11.42
N LYS A 458 3.68 17.00 -11.90
CA LYS A 458 4.66 18.06 -12.19
C LYS A 458 4.11 19.04 -13.22
N ALA A 459 3.56 18.55 -14.33
CA ALA A 459 2.96 19.41 -15.36
C ALA A 459 1.77 20.20 -14.81
N PHE A 460 0.90 19.55 -14.02
CA PHE A 460 -0.25 20.19 -13.38
C PHE A 460 0.17 21.37 -12.49
N TYR A 461 1.14 21.17 -11.59
CA TYR A 461 1.59 22.21 -10.67
C TYR A 461 2.48 23.29 -11.33
N GLN A 462 3.19 22.97 -12.40
CA GLN A 462 3.97 23.95 -13.17
C GLN A 462 3.13 24.78 -14.13
N GLY A 463 2.05 24.21 -14.68
CA GLY A 463 1.14 24.88 -15.61
C GLY A 463 0.08 25.76 -14.94
N ALA A 464 -0.17 25.55 -13.64
CA ALA A 464 -1.15 26.31 -12.90
C ALA A 464 -0.62 27.70 -12.47
N GLU A 465 -0.75 28.71 -13.33
CA GLU A 465 -1.12 30.03 -12.83
C GLU A 465 -2.57 29.94 -12.30
N ALA A 466 -2.71 29.75 -10.99
CA ALA A 466 -3.93 30.00 -10.20
C ALA A 466 -5.17 29.09 -10.42
N GLN A 467 -5.11 27.80 -10.06
CA GLN A 467 -6.27 27.12 -9.45
C GLN A 467 -5.80 26.22 -8.31
N LYS A 468 -6.35 26.44 -7.10
CA LYS A 468 -6.14 25.56 -5.95
C LYS A 468 -6.71 24.17 -6.31
N PRO A 469 -6.00 23.06 -6.05
CA PRO A 469 -6.59 21.73 -6.22
C PRO A 469 -7.65 21.52 -5.14
N ASP A 470 -8.81 20.99 -5.55
CA ASP A 470 -9.80 20.37 -4.65
C ASP A 470 -9.23 19.11 -3.96
#